data_AF-A0A183Q7F5-F1
#
_entry.id   AF-A0A183Q7F5-F1
#
_cell.length_a   1.000
_cell.length_b   1.000
_cell.length_c   1.000
_cell.angle_alpha   90.00
_cell.angle_beta   90.00
_cell.angle_gamma   90.00
#
_symmetry.space_group_name_H-M   'P 1'
#
loop_
_entity.id
_entity.type
_entity.pdbx_description
1 polymer ?
#
loop_
_entity_poly.entity_id
_entity_poly.type
_entity_poly.pdbx_seq_one_letter_code
_entity_poly.pdbx_strand_id
1 'polypeptide(L)'
;MNIIQCYAPTNDYDEDAKDQFYNRLQSIVEKCPTKDLTILMGDFNAKVGTDNTEYEDIMGRHGLGERNENGEIFANLCAFNKLVVGGTIFPYKRIHKQIDHICINKTFRRTMEDVRTKRGDDIASDHHLLVVNMKLKLKKHWTTGWTTSQKFN
;
A
#
# COMPACT_ATOMS: atom_id res chain seq x y z
N MET A 1 -0.95 12.66 -6.12
CA MET A 1 -0.67 11.20 -5.98
C MET A 1 0.68 11.06 -5.31
N ASN A 2 0.77 10.20 -4.30
CA ASN A 2 1.97 9.95 -3.52
C ASN A 2 2.32 8.46 -3.59
N ILE A 3 3.59 8.14 -3.73
CA ILE A 3 4.10 6.77 -3.66
C ILE A 3 5.18 6.75 -2.58
N ILE A 4 4.99 5.91 -1.58
CA ILE A 4 5.90 5.71 -0.46
C ILE A 4 6.39 4.28 -0.56
N GLN A 5 7.71 4.11 -0.76
CA GLN A 5 8.33 2.80 -0.77
C GLN A 5 9.15 2.61 0.51
N CYS A 6 8.98 1.47 1.16
CA CYS A 6 9.59 1.17 2.44
C CYS A 6 10.34 -0.17 2.43
N TYR A 7 11.34 -0.26 3.30
CA TYR A 7 11.95 -1.50 3.73
C TYR A 7 12.00 -1.48 5.25
N ALA A 8 11.13 -2.24 5.90
CA ALA A 8 11.01 -2.24 7.36
C ALA A 8 12.08 -3.15 7.99
N PRO A 9 12.53 -2.84 9.23
CA PRO A 9 13.39 -3.72 9.99
C PRO A 9 12.79 -5.13 10.14
N THR A 10 13.63 -6.16 10.22
CA THR A 10 13.17 -7.53 10.50
C THR A 10 12.67 -7.64 11.94
N ASN A 11 11.95 -8.72 12.27
CA ASN A 11 11.45 -8.95 13.63
C ASN A 11 12.57 -9.00 14.68
N ASP A 12 13.80 -9.36 14.30
CA ASP A 12 14.94 -9.53 15.21
C ASP A 12 15.70 -8.22 15.50
N TYR A 13 15.31 -7.11 14.87
CA TYR A 13 15.86 -5.79 15.19
C TYR A 13 15.38 -5.30 16.56
N ASP A 14 16.15 -4.38 17.13
CA ASP A 14 15.81 -3.70 18.37
C ASP A 14 14.49 -2.92 18.25
N GLU A 15 13.74 -2.87 19.37
CA GLU A 15 12.45 -2.19 19.45
C GLU A 15 12.59 -0.70 19.14
N ASP A 16 13.66 -0.05 19.60
CA ASP A 16 13.91 1.38 19.35
C ASP A 16 14.05 1.69 17.85
N ALA A 17 14.74 0.85 17.09
CA ALA A 17 14.88 0.99 15.64
C ALA A 17 13.55 0.77 14.91
N LYS A 18 12.74 -0.21 15.34
CA LYS A 18 11.38 -0.42 14.81
C LYS A 18 10.52 0.81 15.07
N ASP A 19 10.52 1.33 16.30
CA ASP A 19 9.75 2.50 16.70
C ASP A 19 10.17 3.73 15.90
N GLN A 20 11.47 3.99 15.76
CA GLN A 20 11.97 5.09 14.93
C GLN A 20 11.51 4.97 13.47
N PHE A 21 11.54 3.76 12.91
CA PHE A 21 11.07 3.51 11.55
C PHE A 21 9.57 3.80 11.41
N TYR A 22 8.72 3.21 12.27
CA TYR A 22 7.27 3.37 12.17
C TYR A 22 6.81 4.79 12.51
N ASN A 23 7.43 5.47 13.47
CA ASN A 23 7.15 6.87 13.79
C ASN A 23 7.50 7.80 12.62
N ARG A 24 8.63 7.56 11.96
CA ARG A 24 9.01 8.30 10.76
C ARG A 24 8.05 8.03 9.61
N LEU A 25 7.66 6.77 9.41
CA LEU A 25 6.70 6.39 8.38
C LEU A 25 5.34 7.06 8.62
N GLN A 26 4.84 7.01 9.85
CA GLN A 26 3.60 7.67 10.27
C GLN A 26 3.63 9.17 9.92
N SER A 27 4.72 9.85 10.29
CA SER A 27 4.90 11.28 9.99
C SER A 27 4.91 11.60 8.49
N ILE A 28 5.34 10.67 7.63
CA ILE A 28 5.33 10.83 6.17
C ILE A 28 3.91 10.61 5.62
N VAL A 29 3.22 9.58 6.12
CA VAL A 29 1.84 9.28 5.72
C VAL A 29 0.89 10.43 6.11
N GLU A 30 1.07 11.03 7.28
CA GLU A 30 0.26 12.18 7.73
C GLU A 30 0.42 13.43 6.86
N LYS A 31 1.58 13.60 6.24
CA LYS A 31 1.83 14.71 5.31
C LYS A 31 1.13 14.52 3.97
N CYS A 32 0.68 13.30 3.65
CA CYS A 32 0.01 13.02 2.40
C CYS A 32 -1.45 13.50 2.44
N PRO A 33 -1.90 14.33 1.49
CA PRO A 33 -3.30 14.77 1.46
C PRO A 33 -4.25 13.58 1.33
N THR A 34 -5.27 13.51 2.19
CA THR A 34 -6.26 12.41 2.19
C THR A 34 -7.11 12.32 0.93
N LYS A 35 -7.19 13.43 0.17
CA LYS A 35 -7.89 13.52 -1.13
C LYS A 35 -7.05 12.97 -2.29
N ASP A 36 -5.74 12.83 -2.09
CA ASP A 36 -4.83 12.30 -3.09
C ASP A 36 -4.66 10.80 -2.90
N LEU A 37 -4.48 10.08 -4.00
CA LEU A 37 -4.10 8.68 -3.94
C LEU A 37 -2.70 8.57 -3.32
N THR A 38 -2.60 7.84 -2.21
CA THR A 38 -1.34 7.42 -1.61
C THR A 38 -1.21 5.90 -1.78
N ILE A 39 -0.08 5.48 -2.33
CA ILE A 39 0.33 4.08 -2.45
C ILE A 39 1.49 3.89 -1.49
N LEU A 40 1.30 3.08 -0.46
CA LEU A 40 2.34 2.63 0.45
C LEU A 40 2.75 1.23 0.02
N MET A 41 4.01 1.01 -0.29
CA MET A 41 4.49 -0.28 -0.81
C MET A 41 5.87 -0.65 -0.32
N GLY A 42 6.21 -1.93 -0.42
CA GLY A 42 7.55 -2.43 -0.15
C GLY A 42 7.54 -3.62 0.79
N ASP A 43 8.72 -3.98 1.28
CA ASP A 43 8.90 -5.07 2.24
C ASP A 43 8.73 -4.53 3.65
N PHE A 44 7.71 -5.00 4.35
CA PHE A 44 7.46 -4.63 5.74
C PHE A 44 7.91 -5.69 6.73
N ASN A 45 8.48 -6.81 6.27
CA ASN A 45 8.79 -7.96 7.12
C ASN A 45 7.58 -8.41 7.98
N ALA A 46 6.38 -8.09 7.50
CA ALA A 46 5.14 -8.13 8.26
C ALA A 46 4.23 -9.22 7.70
N LYS A 47 3.79 -10.15 8.54
CA LYS A 47 2.73 -11.11 8.22
C LYS A 47 1.48 -10.61 8.91
N VAL A 48 0.50 -10.13 8.14
CA VAL A 48 -0.77 -9.63 8.70
C VAL A 48 -1.74 -10.74 9.09
N GLY A 49 -1.53 -11.96 8.57
CA GLY A 49 -2.33 -13.14 8.87
C GLY A 49 -3.69 -13.19 8.16
N THR A 50 -4.41 -14.30 8.34
CA THR A 50 -5.78 -14.49 7.83
C THR A 50 -6.84 -13.82 8.71
N ASP A 51 -6.55 -13.67 9.99
CA ASP A 51 -7.47 -13.04 10.95
C ASP A 51 -7.53 -11.55 10.67
N ASN A 52 -8.76 -11.06 10.45
CA ASN A 52 -9.04 -9.65 10.18
C ASN A 52 -10.02 -9.06 11.21
N THR A 53 -10.27 -9.74 12.32
CA THR A 53 -11.06 -9.18 13.43
C THR A 53 -10.44 -7.85 13.88
N GLU A 54 -11.28 -6.82 14.01
CA GLU A 54 -10.92 -5.40 14.30
C GLU A 54 -10.26 -4.63 13.14
N TYR A 55 -9.93 -5.33 12.04
CA TYR A 55 -9.26 -4.77 10.87
C TYR A 55 -10.09 -4.94 9.59
N GLU A 56 -11.38 -5.24 9.68
CA GLU A 56 -12.24 -5.64 8.55
C GLU A 56 -12.40 -4.55 7.49
N ASP A 57 -12.12 -3.32 7.87
CA ASP A 57 -12.28 -2.16 7.03
C ASP A 57 -11.05 -1.89 6.13
N ILE A 58 -9.87 -2.38 6.54
CA ILE A 58 -8.59 -2.27 5.85
C ILE A 58 -8.04 -3.60 5.33
N MET A 59 -8.47 -4.73 5.89
CA MET A 59 -8.04 -6.08 5.49
C MET A 59 -9.20 -6.93 4.97
N GLY A 60 -8.91 -7.72 3.94
CA GLY A 60 -9.79 -8.77 3.46
C GLY A 60 -9.49 -10.13 4.12
N ARG A 61 -10.19 -11.17 3.66
CA ARG A 61 -10.14 -12.52 4.24
C ARG A 61 -9.09 -13.43 3.59
N HIS A 62 -8.24 -12.87 2.73
CA HIS A 62 -7.29 -13.62 1.91
C HIS A 62 -5.83 -13.43 2.34
N GLY A 63 -5.58 -12.86 3.52
CA GLY A 63 -4.25 -12.84 4.11
C GLY A 63 -3.69 -14.24 4.35
N LEU A 64 -2.39 -14.34 4.65
CA LEU A 64 -1.68 -15.62 4.76
C LEU A 64 -1.04 -15.81 6.15
N GLY A 65 -1.25 -17.00 6.71
CA GLY A 65 -0.60 -17.44 7.95
C GLY A 65 -1.15 -16.77 9.20
N GLU A 66 -0.38 -16.87 10.28
CA GLU A 66 -0.63 -16.16 11.54
C GLU A 66 0.08 -14.81 11.55
N ARG A 67 -0.52 -13.86 12.25
CA ARG A 67 0.02 -12.50 12.37
C ARG A 67 1.29 -12.53 13.23
N ASN A 68 2.37 -11.91 12.75
CA ASN A 68 3.58 -11.70 13.55
C ASN A 68 3.60 -10.30 14.17
N GLU A 69 4.57 -10.02 15.03
CA GLU A 69 4.73 -8.72 15.71
C GLU A 69 4.78 -7.54 14.72
N ASN A 70 5.66 -7.59 13.71
CA ASN A 70 5.69 -6.59 12.63
C ASN A 70 4.34 -6.48 11.90
N GLY A 71 3.61 -7.59 11.76
CA GLY A 71 2.27 -7.65 11.20
C GLY A 71 1.25 -6.88 12.00
N GLU A 72 1.33 -6.93 13.34
CA GLU A 72 0.47 -6.17 14.24
C GLU A 72 0.76 -4.67 14.15
N ILE A 73 2.04 -4.27 14.20
CA ILE A 73 2.42 -2.85 14.07
C ILE A 73 2.00 -2.29 12.71
N PHE A 74 2.22 -3.06 11.64
CA PHE A 74 1.83 -2.68 10.29
C PHE A 74 0.31 -2.61 10.10
N ALA A 75 -0.45 -3.55 10.66
CA ALA A 75 -1.91 -3.53 10.63
C ALA A 75 -2.46 -2.31 11.37
N ASN A 76 -1.91 -1.99 12.55
CA ASN A 76 -2.26 -0.80 13.31
C ASN A 76 -1.98 0.50 12.55
N LEU A 77 -0.80 0.63 11.93
CA LEU A 77 -0.47 1.75 11.04
C LEU A 77 -1.51 1.89 9.92
N CYS A 78 -1.88 0.78 9.28
CA CYS A 78 -2.85 0.77 8.20
C CYS A 78 -4.26 1.17 8.68
N ALA A 79 -4.71 0.63 9.81
CA ALA A 79 -6.00 0.97 10.41
C ALA A 79 -6.08 2.45 10.78
N PHE A 80 -5.05 2.97 11.47
CA PHE A 80 -4.98 4.37 11.89
C PHE A 80 -5.09 5.33 10.70
N ASN A 81 -4.36 5.04 9.61
CA ASN A 81 -4.33 5.90 8.42
C ASN A 81 -5.38 5.55 7.35
N LYS A 82 -6.28 4.58 7.63
CA LYS A 82 -7.29 4.09 6.69
C LYS A 82 -6.66 3.64 5.37
N LEU A 83 -5.58 2.87 5.44
CA LEU A 83 -4.89 2.25 4.30
C LEU A 83 -5.33 0.79 4.17
N VAL A 84 -5.87 0.43 3.01
CA VAL A 84 -6.33 -0.93 2.71
C VAL A 84 -5.18 -1.78 2.23
N VAL A 85 -4.96 -2.94 2.86
CA VAL A 85 -3.89 -3.89 2.54
C VAL A 85 -4.30 -4.74 1.33
N GLY A 86 -3.84 -4.36 0.15
CA GLY A 86 -4.31 -4.92 -1.12
C GLY A 86 -4.08 -6.44 -1.25
N GLY A 87 -2.98 -6.94 -0.69
CA GLY A 87 -2.64 -8.37 -0.69
C GLY A 87 -3.61 -9.26 0.09
N THR A 88 -4.53 -8.69 0.88
CA THR A 88 -5.55 -9.44 1.64
C THR A 88 -6.94 -9.39 1.01
N ILE A 89 -7.14 -8.54 0.00
CA ILE A 89 -8.46 -8.25 -0.60
C ILE A 89 -8.86 -9.26 -1.66
N PHE A 90 -7.90 -9.77 -2.43
CA PHE A 90 -8.17 -10.64 -3.57
C PHE A 90 -7.77 -12.09 -3.26
N PRO A 91 -8.56 -13.08 -3.72
CA PRO A 91 -8.19 -14.47 -3.59
C PRO A 91 -7.03 -14.80 -4.53
N TYR A 92 -5.90 -15.26 -3.99
CA TYR A 92 -4.79 -15.77 -4.79
C TYR A 92 -4.22 -17.07 -4.21
N LYS A 93 -3.43 -17.79 -5.03
CA LYS A 93 -2.81 -19.04 -4.60
C LYS A 93 -1.92 -18.79 -3.37
N ARG A 94 -2.21 -19.51 -2.27
CA ARG A 94 -1.56 -19.41 -0.96
C ARG A 94 -0.15 -19.98 -0.97
N ILE A 95 0.77 -19.33 -1.65
CA ILE A 95 2.10 -19.89 -1.86
C ILE A 95 3.13 -18.82 -1.48
N HIS A 96 3.70 -18.97 -0.27
CA HIS A 96 4.85 -18.28 0.34
C HIS A 96 4.63 -16.92 1.07
N LYS A 97 5.66 -16.57 1.86
CA LYS A 97 5.73 -15.50 2.86
C LYS A 97 5.31 -14.15 2.25
N GLN A 98 4.18 -13.62 2.71
CA GLN A 98 3.68 -12.29 2.32
C GLN A 98 4.27 -11.25 3.27
N ILE A 99 5.53 -10.87 3.05
CA ILE A 99 6.21 -9.80 3.77
C ILE A 99 6.23 -8.48 2.98
N ASP A 100 6.09 -8.59 1.65
CA ASP A 100 5.85 -7.48 0.75
C ASP A 100 4.37 -7.11 0.73
N HIS A 101 4.08 -5.82 0.87
CA HIS A 101 2.71 -5.29 0.87
C HIS A 101 2.57 -4.10 -0.07
N ILE A 102 1.35 -3.96 -0.61
CA ILE A 102 0.88 -2.73 -1.25
C ILE A 102 -0.40 -2.33 -0.55
N CYS A 103 -0.42 -1.10 -0.05
CA CYS A 103 -1.55 -0.48 0.62
C CYS A 103 -1.96 0.80 -0.10
N ILE A 104 -3.26 1.08 -0.11
CA ILE A 104 -3.82 2.31 -0.70
C ILE A 104 -4.84 2.94 0.22
N ASN A 105 -5.08 4.25 0.15
CA ASN A 105 -6.15 4.86 0.94
C ASN A 105 -7.49 4.19 0.66
N LYS A 106 -8.27 3.99 1.73
CA LYS A 106 -9.60 3.39 1.70
C LYS A 106 -10.55 4.07 0.72
N THR A 107 -10.47 5.39 0.57
CA THR A 107 -11.23 6.17 -0.41
C THR A 107 -11.00 5.69 -1.85
N PHE A 108 -9.78 5.24 -2.16
CA PHE A 108 -9.39 4.74 -3.47
C PHE A 108 -9.48 3.21 -3.58
N ARG A 109 -9.95 2.49 -2.55
CA ARG A 109 -10.07 1.01 -2.55
C ARG A 109 -10.69 0.46 -3.83
N ARG A 110 -11.74 1.09 -4.33
CA ARG A 110 -12.47 0.65 -5.54
C ARG A 110 -11.69 0.82 -6.85
N THR A 111 -10.56 1.52 -6.81
CA THR A 111 -9.66 1.68 -7.98
C THR A 111 -8.72 0.50 -8.13
N MET A 112 -8.47 -0.26 -7.06
CA MET A 112 -7.62 -1.45 -7.11
C MET A 112 -8.44 -2.61 -7.69
N GLU A 113 -7.97 -3.15 -8.81
CA GLU A 113 -8.65 -4.24 -9.54
C GLU A 113 -8.05 -5.61 -9.21
N ASP A 114 -6.74 -5.66 -8.95
CA ASP A 114 -6.01 -6.89 -8.64
C ASP A 114 -4.70 -6.56 -7.89
N VAL A 115 -4.29 -7.43 -6.98
CA VAL A 115 -2.97 -7.42 -6.35
C VAL A 115 -2.42 -8.84 -6.39
N ARG A 116 -1.29 -9.02 -7.06
CA ARG A 116 -0.71 -10.34 -7.29
C ARG A 116 0.79 -10.33 -7.15
N THR A 117 1.29 -11.41 -6.56
CA THR A 117 2.71 -11.74 -6.55
C THR A 117 3.04 -12.50 -7.83
N LYS A 118 3.88 -11.91 -8.69
CA LYS A 118 4.39 -12.56 -9.90
C LYS A 118 5.57 -13.48 -9.55
N ARG A 119 5.54 -14.69 -10.10
CA ARG A 119 6.63 -15.66 -10.03
C ARG A 119 7.23 -15.85 -11.42
N GLY A 120 8.54 -16.06 -11.50
CA GLY A 120 9.22 -16.44 -12.74
C GLY A 120 9.90 -15.31 -13.50
N ASP A 121 9.95 -14.11 -12.94
CA ASP A 121 10.97 -13.14 -13.36
C ASP A 121 12.27 -13.57 -12.66
N ASP A 122 13.24 -14.06 -13.43
CA ASP A 122 14.53 -14.61 -12.96
C ASP A 122 15.44 -13.46 -12.50
N ILE A 123 15.00 -12.76 -11.47
CA ILE A 123 15.75 -11.77 -10.73
C ILE A 123 16.26 -12.54 -9.52
N ALA A 124 17.57 -12.69 -9.36
CA ALA A 124 18.21 -13.46 -8.29
C ALA A 124 17.97 -12.84 -6.89
N SER A 125 16.71 -12.78 -6.46
CA SER A 125 16.22 -12.29 -5.18
C SER A 125 15.30 -13.36 -4.59
N ASP A 126 15.34 -13.47 -3.27
CA ASP A 126 14.41 -14.25 -2.46
C ASP A 126 13.02 -13.61 -2.34
N HIS A 127 12.86 -12.38 -2.83
CA HIS A 127 11.58 -11.67 -2.93
C HIS A 127 10.90 -11.91 -4.28
N HIS A 128 9.58 -12.05 -4.22
CA HIS A 128 8.76 -12.15 -5.43
C HIS A 128 8.15 -10.78 -5.77
N LEU A 129 8.07 -10.48 -7.07
CA LEU A 129 7.60 -9.17 -7.53
C LEU A 129 6.10 -8.98 -7.22
N LEU A 130 5.77 -7.97 -6.43
CA LEU A 130 4.39 -7.62 -6.08
C LEU A 130 3.83 -6.58 -7.07
N VAL A 131 2.72 -6.89 -7.72
CA VAL A 131 2.06 -6.04 -8.72
C VAL A 131 0.67 -5.67 -8.27
N VAL A 132 0.34 -4.38 -8.32
CA VAL A 132 -1.04 -3.89 -8.24
C VAL A 132 -1.52 -3.43 -9.62
N ASN A 133 -2.73 -3.81 -9.99
CA ASN A 133 -3.45 -3.25 -11.12
C ASN A 133 -4.51 -2.25 -10.62
N MET A 134 -4.49 -1.03 -11.16
CA MET A 134 -5.37 0.05 -10.71
C MET A 134 -6.01 0.79 -11.87
N LYS A 135 -7.31 1.10 -11.73
CA LYS A 135 -8.08 1.93 -12.66
C LYS A 135 -8.46 3.25 -12.02
N LEU A 136 -7.70 4.29 -12.36
CA LEU A 136 -7.91 5.64 -11.86
C LEU A 136 -8.89 6.42 -12.76
N LYS A 137 -9.90 7.04 -12.15
CA LYS A 137 -10.79 8.00 -12.82
C LYS A 137 -10.36 9.40 -12.44
N LEU A 138 -9.52 10.01 -13.28
CA LEU A 138 -9.04 11.37 -13.06
C LEU A 138 -10.05 12.40 -13.59
N LYS A 139 -10.20 13.51 -12.88
CA LYS A 139 -10.97 14.66 -13.36
C LYS A 139 -10.20 15.32 -14.51
N LYS A 140 -10.85 15.52 -15.66
CA LYS A 140 -10.27 16.32 -16.75
C LYS A 140 -10.11 17.77 -16.28
N HIS A 141 -8.90 18.31 -16.38
CA HIS A 141 -8.65 19.73 -16.23
C HIS A 141 -8.62 20.35 -17.64
N TRP A 142 -9.57 21.22 -17.94
CA TRP A 142 -9.53 22.01 -19.18
C TRP A 142 -8.63 23.22 -18.92
N THR A 143 -7.52 23.33 -19.65
CA THR A 143 -6.77 24.57 -19.72
C THR A 143 -7.56 25.51 -20.63
N THR A 144 -8.27 26.49 -20.08
CA THR A 144 -8.91 27.53 -20.88
C THR A 144 -7.81 28.38 -21.49
N GLY A 145 -7.36 28.01 -22.70
CA GLY A 145 -6.51 28.87 -23.51
C GLY A 145 -7.29 30.14 -23.82
N TRP A 146 -6.89 31.26 -23.24
CA TRP A 146 -7.35 32.56 -23.70
C TRP A 146 -6.74 32.80 -25.08
N THR A 147 -7.49 32.50 -26.14
CA THR A 147 -7.13 32.95 -27.48
C THR A 147 -7.49 34.43 -27.56
N THR A 148 -6.51 35.30 -27.37
CA THR A 148 -6.66 36.73 -27.67
C THR A 148 -6.88 36.85 -29.18
N SER A 149 -8.12 36.98 -29.62
CA SER A 149 -8.43 37.30 -31.01
C SER A 149 -8.05 38.75 -31.27
N GLN A 150 -6.85 38.97 -31.83
CA GLN A 150 -6.50 40.26 -32.41
C GLN A 150 -7.20 40.37 -33.77
N LYS A 151 -8.19 41.25 -33.84
CA LYS A 151 -8.73 41.73 -35.12
C LYS A 151 -7.72 42.73 -35.70
N PHE A 152 -7.15 42.42 -36.84
CA PHE A 152 -6.47 43.40 -37.66
C PHE A 152 -7.54 44.19 -38.44
N ASN A 153 -7.54 45.51 -38.27
CA ASN A 153 -8.33 46.44 -39.08
C ASN A 153 -7.68 46.64 -40.45
#